data_AF-A0A285RLK9-F1
#
_entry.id   AF-A0A285RLK9-F1
#
_cell.length_a   1.000
_cell.length_b   1.000
_cell.length_c   1.000
_cell.angle_alpha   90.00
_cell.angle_beta   90.00
_cell.angle_gamma   90.00
#
_symmetry.space_group_name_H-M   'P 1'
#
loop_
_entity.id
_entity.type
_entity.pdbx_description
1 polymer ?
#
loop_
_entity_poly.entity_id
_entity_poly.type
_entity_poly.pdbx_seq_one_letter_code
_entity_poly.pdbx_strand_id
1 'polypeptide(L)'
;MRDGEETAAGAALIDWYDRSARVMPWRVGPGAGAHPAPYHVWLSEVMLQQTTVAAVRDYFRRFTARWPRVEDLAAAEDAEVMAEWAGLGYYARARNLLKCARVVAFERGGRFPQTAAELQKLPGIGPYTAAAIAAIAFEEPAVVVDGNVERVVARLWAIETPLPAAKPALVEKAGRLTPQLRPGDHAQAMMDLGATICTPRGPVCALCPVAAFCAARPLGIAAELPRKVPKAEKPTRFGCIYVAVDAAGAVLLERRPEKGLLGGMLGFPGTPWAETTPAPAPPIAADWVALSHEVRHTFTHFHLRLQVYVACAEGKGFTPRAEFAPAALPTVMRKVWDLAEGALPA
;
A
#
# COMPACT_ATOMS: atom_id res chain seq x y z
N MET A 1 28.71 -15.28 -7.59
CA MET A 1 29.22 -14.65 -6.37
C MET A 1 29.73 -15.75 -5.46
N ARG A 2 30.96 -15.63 -4.93
CA ARG A 2 31.53 -16.55 -3.93
C ARG A 2 31.25 -16.03 -2.51
N ASP A 3 31.32 -16.87 -1.48
CA ASP A 3 30.93 -16.52 -0.10
C ASP A 3 31.66 -15.29 0.49
N GLY A 4 32.88 -14.96 0.02
CA GLY A 4 33.59 -13.73 0.43
C GLY A 4 33.17 -12.45 -0.31
N GLU A 5 32.59 -12.58 -1.50
CA GLU A 5 32.10 -11.45 -2.29
C GLU A 5 30.77 -10.92 -1.73
N GLU A 6 29.98 -11.76 -1.06
CA GLU A 6 28.70 -11.40 -0.44
C GLU A 6 28.93 -10.42 0.73
N THR A 7 29.86 -10.75 1.63
CA THR A 7 30.26 -9.86 2.73
C THR A 7 30.82 -8.53 2.23
N ALA A 8 31.65 -8.56 1.19
CA ALA A 8 32.22 -7.35 0.59
C ALA A 8 31.15 -6.47 -0.07
N ALA A 9 30.16 -7.07 -0.73
CA ALA A 9 29.02 -6.34 -1.30
C ALA A 9 28.16 -5.69 -0.21
N GLY A 10 27.88 -6.41 0.88
CA GLY A 10 27.16 -5.87 2.04
C GLY A 10 27.90 -4.69 2.68
N ALA A 11 29.22 -4.79 2.86
CA ALA A 11 30.03 -3.69 3.38
C ALA A 11 30.02 -2.47 2.46
N ALA A 12 30.24 -2.66 1.16
CA ALA A 12 30.21 -1.56 0.18
C ALA A 12 28.84 -0.85 0.13
N LEU A 13 27.76 -1.60 0.35
CA LEU A 13 26.41 -1.05 0.43
C LEU A 13 26.20 -0.20 1.68
N ILE A 14 26.65 -0.68 2.84
CA ILE A 14 26.59 0.08 4.10
C ILE A 14 27.43 1.36 4.01
N ASP A 15 28.65 1.29 3.49
CA ASP A 15 29.51 2.47 3.31
C ASP A 15 28.84 3.53 2.43
N TRP A 16 28.15 3.10 1.38
CA TRP A 16 27.36 4.00 0.54
C TRP A 16 26.18 4.61 1.29
N TYR A 17 25.46 3.80 2.08
CA TYR A 17 24.32 4.25 2.87
C TYR A 17 24.72 5.31 3.89
N ASP A 18 25.87 5.16 4.55
CA ASP A 18 26.40 6.14 5.52
C ASP A 18 26.56 7.54 4.94
N ARG A 19 26.79 7.66 3.63
CA ARG A 19 26.95 8.95 2.93
C ARG A 19 25.72 9.38 2.14
N SER A 20 24.79 8.46 1.88
CA SER A 20 23.72 8.63 0.87
C SER A 20 22.32 8.36 1.41
N ALA A 21 22.18 7.99 2.70
CA ALA A 21 20.91 7.68 3.32
C ALA A 21 19.89 8.81 3.11
N ARG A 22 18.71 8.45 2.60
CA ARG A 22 17.65 9.43 2.39
C ARG A 22 17.05 9.84 3.72
N VAL A 23 16.91 11.16 3.90
CA VAL A 23 16.23 11.72 5.07
C VAL A 23 14.72 11.59 4.90
N MET A 24 14.07 10.87 5.82
CA MET A 24 12.62 10.71 5.88
C MET A 24 12.14 10.85 7.33
N PRO A 25 10.93 11.39 7.58
CA PRO A 25 10.46 11.68 8.95
C PRO A 25 10.41 10.46 9.90
N TRP A 26 10.28 9.26 9.35
CA TRP A 26 10.21 8.00 10.10
C TRP A 26 11.57 7.30 10.26
N ARG A 27 12.63 7.82 9.64
CA ARG A 27 13.97 7.22 9.70
C ARG A 27 14.85 7.94 10.70
N VAL A 28 15.65 7.17 11.41
CA VAL A 28 16.87 7.66 12.05
C VAL A 28 18.03 7.33 11.12
N GLY A 29 18.82 8.34 10.77
CA GLY A 29 19.94 8.17 9.85
C GLY A 29 21.10 7.41 10.49
N PRO A 30 21.99 6.80 9.66
CA PRO A 30 23.18 6.13 10.17
C PRO A 30 24.04 7.11 10.99
N GLY A 31 24.57 6.65 12.12
CA GLY A 31 25.43 7.46 13.00
C GLY A 31 24.72 8.54 13.82
N ALA A 32 23.39 8.64 13.77
CA ALA A 32 22.64 9.68 14.51
C ALA A 32 22.59 9.48 16.04
N GLY A 33 23.14 8.37 16.57
CA GLY A 33 23.16 8.08 18.01
C GLY A 33 21.80 7.78 18.64
N ALA A 34 20.76 7.57 17.82
CA ALA A 34 19.41 7.23 18.26
C ALA A 34 18.92 5.95 17.56
N HIS A 35 18.02 5.22 18.22
CA HIS A 35 17.39 4.05 17.64
C HIS A 35 16.04 4.42 17.00
N PRO A 36 15.68 3.84 15.83
CA PRO A 36 14.36 4.02 15.25
C PRO A 36 13.25 3.57 16.20
N ALA A 37 12.28 4.44 16.48
CA ALA A 37 11.13 4.08 17.29
C ALA A 37 10.26 3.03 16.58
N PRO A 38 9.98 1.86 17.18
CA PRO A 38 9.20 0.79 16.54
C PRO A 38 7.83 1.26 16.04
N TYR A 39 7.16 2.14 16.80
CA TYR A 39 5.89 2.76 16.41
C TYR A 39 6.00 3.52 15.07
N HIS A 40 7.05 4.33 14.90
CA HIS A 40 7.28 5.11 13.69
C HIS A 40 7.64 4.22 12.50
N VAL A 41 8.50 3.23 12.72
CA VAL A 41 8.88 2.25 11.68
C VAL A 41 7.63 1.53 11.20
N TRP A 42 6.88 0.89 12.11
CA TRP A 42 5.65 0.18 11.77
C TRP A 42 4.61 1.06 11.06
N LEU A 43 4.33 2.25 11.58
CA LEU A 43 3.37 3.17 10.98
C LEU A 43 3.77 3.53 9.53
N SER A 44 5.05 3.86 9.32
CA SER A 44 5.55 4.20 8.00
C SER A 44 5.50 3.02 7.03
N GLU A 45 5.83 1.81 7.47
CA GLU A 45 5.79 0.59 6.67
C GLU A 45 4.35 0.28 6.22
N VAL A 46 3.36 0.44 7.11
CA VAL A 46 1.94 0.26 6.75
C VAL A 46 1.50 1.33 5.75
N MET A 47 1.91 2.59 5.94
CA MET A 47 1.59 3.68 5.00
C MET A 47 2.23 3.49 3.63
N LEU A 48 3.46 2.99 3.55
CA LEU A 48 4.22 2.78 2.30
C LEU A 48 3.71 1.61 1.45
N GLN A 49 2.84 0.75 2.00
CA GLN A 49 2.19 -0.30 1.22
C GLN A 49 1.40 0.29 0.04
N GLN A 50 1.89 0.07 -1.18
CA GLN A 50 1.28 0.57 -2.43
C GLN A 50 1.08 2.10 -2.46
N THR A 51 1.87 2.84 -1.70
CA THR A 51 1.82 4.32 -1.65
C THR A 51 3.23 4.89 -1.82
N THR A 52 3.37 6.05 -2.44
CA THR A 52 4.68 6.66 -2.69
C THR A 52 5.24 7.34 -1.45
N VAL A 53 6.57 7.39 -1.32
CA VAL A 53 7.26 8.11 -0.24
C VAL A 53 6.81 9.58 -0.15
N ALA A 54 6.65 10.23 -1.31
CA ALA A 54 6.22 11.62 -1.37
C ALA A 54 4.84 11.83 -0.74
N ALA A 55 3.88 10.96 -1.06
CA ALA A 55 2.55 11.03 -0.45
C ALA A 55 2.59 10.72 1.05
N VAL A 56 3.35 9.70 1.47
CA VAL A 56 3.40 9.28 2.88
C VAL A 56 4.03 10.34 3.80
N ARG A 57 4.96 11.17 3.30
CA ARG A 57 5.70 12.15 4.10
C ARG A 57 4.81 13.08 4.92
N ASP A 58 3.79 13.65 4.32
CA ASP A 58 2.92 14.61 5.02
C ASP A 58 1.90 13.91 5.91
N TYR A 59 1.37 12.77 5.48
CA TYR A 59 0.48 11.95 6.32
C TYR A 59 1.19 11.47 7.58
N PHE A 60 2.41 10.96 7.45
CA PHE A 60 3.18 10.49 8.60
C PHE A 60 3.37 11.59 9.65
N ARG A 61 3.71 12.81 9.21
CA ARG A 61 3.89 13.97 10.12
C ARG A 61 2.59 14.33 10.83
N ARG A 62 1.46 14.38 10.13
CA ARG A 62 0.16 14.69 10.75
C ARG A 62 -0.27 13.60 11.72
N PHE A 63 -0.12 12.32 11.34
CA PHE A 63 -0.41 11.18 12.20
C PHE A 63 0.41 11.21 13.49
N THR A 64 1.72 11.38 13.39
CA THR A 64 2.61 11.38 14.57
C THR A 64 2.52 12.66 15.39
N ALA A 65 2.05 13.78 14.82
CA ALA A 65 1.71 14.96 15.59
C ALA A 65 0.41 14.78 16.40
N ARG A 66 -0.60 14.13 15.81
CA ARG A 66 -1.90 13.89 16.45
C ARG A 66 -1.86 12.74 17.46
N TRP A 67 -1.12 11.68 17.13
CA TRP A 67 -0.94 10.49 17.94
C TRP A 67 0.55 10.19 18.08
N PRO A 68 1.27 10.87 18.99
CA PRO A 68 2.71 10.71 19.16
C PRO A 68 3.15 9.31 19.58
N ARG A 69 2.30 8.59 20.31
CA ARG A 69 2.56 7.22 20.77
C ARG A 69 1.53 6.23 20.25
N VAL A 70 1.88 4.95 20.32
CA VAL A 70 0.96 3.87 19.93
C VAL A 70 -0.28 3.83 20.80
N GLU A 71 -0.18 4.21 22.07
CA GLU A 71 -1.31 4.28 22.99
C GLU A 71 -2.27 5.42 22.63
N ASP A 72 -1.75 6.57 22.17
CA ASP A 72 -2.56 7.68 21.69
C ASP A 72 -3.37 7.26 20.45
N LEU A 73 -2.71 6.55 19.52
CA LEU A 73 -3.38 6.00 18.33
C LEU A 73 -4.42 4.94 18.72
N ALA A 74 -4.11 4.08 19.70
CA ALA A 74 -5.01 3.01 20.14
C ALA A 74 -6.28 3.55 20.81
N ALA A 75 -6.17 4.66 21.56
CA ALA A 75 -7.26 5.34 22.24
C ALA A 75 -8.15 6.17 21.30
N ALA A 76 -7.68 6.49 20.09
CA ALA A 76 -8.42 7.26 19.11
C ALA A 76 -9.73 6.56 18.67
N GLU A 77 -10.73 7.38 18.36
CA GLU A 77 -11.96 6.87 17.73
C GLU A 77 -11.67 6.42 16.29
N ASP A 78 -12.31 5.32 15.88
CA ASP A 78 -12.14 4.77 14.53
C ASP A 78 -12.39 5.82 13.44
N ALA A 79 -13.40 6.67 13.62
CA ALA A 79 -13.77 7.72 12.67
C ALA A 79 -12.65 8.76 12.48
N GLU A 80 -11.97 9.17 13.56
CA GLU A 80 -10.87 10.14 13.48
C GLU A 80 -9.68 9.56 12.71
N VAL A 81 -9.33 8.30 12.97
CA VAL A 81 -8.23 7.62 12.27
C VAL A 81 -8.56 7.42 10.79
N MET A 82 -9.80 7.06 10.47
CA MET A 82 -10.23 6.95 9.06
C MET A 82 -10.22 8.30 8.35
N ALA A 83 -10.61 9.38 9.03
CA ALA A 83 -10.58 10.72 8.49
C ALA A 83 -9.14 11.18 8.20
N GLU A 84 -8.22 10.98 9.14
CA GLU A 84 -6.80 11.34 8.94
C GLU A 84 -6.13 10.48 7.86
N TRP A 85 -6.55 9.22 7.70
CA TRP A 85 -6.09 8.32 6.63
C TRP A 85 -6.68 8.67 5.25
N ALA A 86 -7.71 9.51 5.19
CA ALA A 86 -8.42 9.77 3.95
C ALA A 86 -7.49 10.32 2.86
N GLY A 87 -7.53 9.69 1.68
CA GLY A 87 -6.65 10.01 0.55
C GLY A 87 -5.42 9.10 0.39
N LEU A 88 -4.97 8.37 1.42
CA LEU A 88 -3.89 7.36 1.27
C LEU A 88 -4.35 6.09 0.55
N GLY A 89 -5.66 5.87 0.46
CA GLY A 89 -6.26 4.67 -0.15
C GLY A 89 -6.08 3.41 0.70
N TYR A 90 -6.74 2.32 0.26
CA TYR A 90 -6.67 1.01 0.91
C TYR A 90 -7.01 1.07 2.42
N TYR A 91 -8.20 1.56 2.77
CA TYR A 91 -8.62 1.81 4.16
C TYR A 91 -8.64 0.58 5.06
N ALA A 92 -8.62 -0.64 4.49
CA ALA A 92 -8.38 -1.85 5.25
C ALA A 92 -7.04 -1.78 6.01
N ARG A 93 -6.03 -1.09 5.47
CA ARG A 93 -4.76 -0.82 6.16
C ARG A 93 -4.99 0.02 7.42
N ALA A 94 -5.73 1.12 7.33
CA ALA A 94 -6.04 1.97 8.47
C ALA A 94 -6.79 1.21 9.57
N ARG A 95 -7.78 0.39 9.19
CA ARG A 95 -8.53 -0.44 10.16
C ARG A 95 -7.64 -1.47 10.83
N ASN A 96 -6.79 -2.16 10.08
CA ASN A 96 -5.86 -3.13 10.64
C ASN A 96 -4.76 -2.46 11.48
N LEU A 97 -4.30 -1.27 11.07
CA LEU A 97 -3.38 -0.42 11.83
C LEU A 97 -3.96 -0.12 13.21
N LEU A 98 -5.19 0.39 13.28
CA LEU A 98 -5.84 0.72 14.55
C LEU A 98 -6.06 -0.53 15.42
N LYS A 99 -6.51 -1.64 14.83
CA LYS A 99 -6.63 -2.93 15.55
C LYS A 99 -5.28 -3.37 16.15
N CYS A 100 -4.21 -3.28 15.37
CA CYS A 100 -2.87 -3.62 15.84
C CYS A 100 -2.36 -2.65 16.91
N ALA A 101 -2.61 -1.34 16.77
CA ALA A 101 -2.27 -0.36 17.80
C ALA A 101 -2.92 -0.73 19.13
N ARG A 102 -4.21 -1.11 19.12
CA ARG A 102 -4.95 -1.55 20.31
C ARG A 102 -4.38 -2.81 20.94
N VAL A 103 -4.03 -3.82 20.15
CA VAL A 103 -3.34 -5.03 20.66
C VAL A 103 -2.00 -4.66 21.31
N VAL A 104 -1.18 -3.83 20.65
CA VAL A 104 0.13 -3.42 21.19
C VAL A 104 -0.03 -2.58 22.47
N ALA A 105 -0.94 -1.61 22.48
CA ALA A 105 -1.15 -0.74 23.63
C ALA A 105 -1.74 -1.49 24.82
N PHE A 106 -2.84 -2.23 24.62
CA PHE A 106 -3.65 -2.77 25.71
C PHE A 106 -3.22 -4.18 26.14
N GLU A 107 -2.72 -5.01 25.22
CA GLU A 107 -2.32 -6.40 25.55
C GLU A 107 -0.80 -6.55 25.74
N ARG A 108 0.00 -5.64 25.15
CA ARG A 108 1.48 -5.69 25.20
C ARG A 108 2.10 -4.50 25.94
N GLY A 109 1.30 -3.67 26.61
CA GLY A 109 1.77 -2.55 27.43
C GLY A 109 2.53 -1.49 26.63
N GLY A 110 2.11 -1.23 25.39
CA GLY A 110 2.74 -0.26 24.49
C GLY A 110 4.05 -0.73 23.84
N ARG A 111 4.44 -2.00 24.04
CA ARG A 111 5.72 -2.53 23.56
C ARG A 111 5.53 -3.43 22.34
N PHE A 112 6.15 -3.07 21.24
CA PHE A 112 6.24 -3.95 20.07
C PHE A 112 7.13 -5.16 20.38
N PRO A 113 6.76 -6.37 19.93
CA PRO A 113 7.67 -7.52 19.96
C PRO A 113 8.93 -7.24 19.15
N GLN A 114 10.05 -7.83 19.58
CA GLN A 114 11.37 -7.53 19.00
C GLN A 114 11.76 -8.44 17.84
N THR A 115 11.09 -9.59 17.69
CA THR A 115 11.40 -10.57 16.65
C THR A 115 10.33 -10.57 15.56
N ALA A 116 10.74 -10.83 14.32
CA ALA A 116 9.86 -10.93 13.16
C ALA A 116 8.78 -12.00 13.39
N ALA A 117 9.14 -13.12 14.03
CA ALA A 117 8.20 -14.20 14.35
C ALA A 117 7.05 -13.75 15.26
N GLU A 118 7.34 -12.94 16.29
CA GLU A 118 6.29 -12.40 17.18
C GLU A 118 5.55 -11.21 16.56
N LEU A 119 6.25 -10.35 15.82
CA LEU A 119 5.65 -9.23 15.11
C LEU A 119 4.61 -9.68 14.09
N GLN A 120 4.86 -10.79 13.38
CA GLN A 120 3.93 -11.36 12.39
C GLN A 120 2.62 -11.86 13.01
N LYS A 121 2.57 -12.10 14.33
CA LYS A 121 1.33 -12.48 15.02
C LYS A 121 0.38 -11.30 15.22
N LEU A 122 0.85 -10.07 15.05
CA LEU A 122 0.04 -8.87 15.21
C LEU A 122 -0.90 -8.64 14.02
N PRO A 123 -2.10 -8.06 14.24
CA PRO A 123 -3.06 -7.82 13.17
C PRO A 123 -2.48 -6.98 12.02
N GLY A 124 -2.60 -7.48 10.79
CA GLY A 124 -2.17 -6.73 9.60
C GLY A 124 -0.66 -6.63 9.39
N ILE A 125 0.16 -7.27 10.23
CA ILE A 125 1.61 -7.37 10.02
C ILE A 125 1.91 -8.67 9.24
N GLY A 126 2.27 -8.53 7.97
CA GLY A 126 2.73 -9.64 7.14
C GLY A 126 4.23 -9.93 7.29
N PRO A 127 4.75 -10.99 6.65
CA PRO A 127 6.16 -11.40 6.76
C PRO A 127 7.17 -10.28 6.45
N TYR A 128 6.90 -9.49 5.39
CA TYR A 128 7.75 -8.35 5.02
C TYR A 128 7.80 -7.29 6.12
N THR A 129 6.63 -6.81 6.57
CA THR A 129 6.54 -5.75 7.58
C THR A 129 7.12 -6.21 8.92
N ALA A 130 6.93 -7.48 9.29
CA ALA A 130 7.55 -8.06 10.47
C ALA A 130 9.07 -8.03 10.40
N ALA A 131 9.66 -8.53 9.30
CA ALA A 131 11.11 -8.51 9.08
C ALA A 131 11.66 -7.08 9.05
N ALA A 132 10.96 -6.15 8.39
CA ALA A 132 11.37 -4.75 8.31
C ALA A 132 11.41 -4.09 9.70
N ILE A 133 10.37 -4.25 10.52
CA ILE A 133 10.34 -3.69 11.88
C ILE A 133 11.44 -4.34 12.73
N ALA A 134 11.57 -5.66 12.68
CA ALA A 134 12.56 -6.37 13.49
C ALA A 134 13.99 -5.96 13.17
N ALA A 135 14.33 -5.86 11.88
CA ALA A 135 15.66 -5.42 11.46
C ALA A 135 15.90 -3.95 11.80
N ILE A 136 14.96 -3.06 11.50
CA ILE A 136 15.17 -1.61 11.60
C ILE A 136 15.09 -1.11 13.04
N ALA A 137 14.13 -1.59 13.82
CA ALA A 137 13.88 -1.07 15.16
C ALA A 137 14.55 -1.89 16.26
N PHE A 138 14.86 -3.15 15.98
CA PHE A 138 15.35 -4.10 16.98
C PHE A 138 16.66 -4.81 16.59
N GLU A 139 17.26 -4.44 15.47
CA GLU A 139 18.53 -5.01 14.98
C GLU A 139 18.52 -6.54 14.83
N GLU A 140 17.34 -7.16 14.65
CA GLU A 140 17.28 -8.58 14.30
C GLU A 140 17.82 -8.76 12.87
N PRO A 141 18.71 -9.74 12.59
CA PRO A 141 19.20 -10.02 11.24
C PRO A 141 18.14 -10.73 10.37
N ALA A 142 16.93 -10.16 10.33
CA ALA A 142 15.81 -10.64 9.55
C ALA A 142 15.99 -10.28 8.07
N VAL A 143 15.64 -11.23 7.19
CA VAL A 143 15.79 -11.06 5.74
C VAL A 143 14.62 -10.23 5.21
N VAL A 144 14.87 -8.94 4.96
CA VAL A 144 13.86 -8.00 4.48
C VAL A 144 13.83 -7.98 2.94
N VAL A 145 12.73 -8.45 2.34
CA VAL A 145 12.58 -8.53 0.88
C VAL A 145 11.30 -7.85 0.41
N ASP A 146 11.44 -6.67 -0.20
CA ASP A 146 10.40 -5.99 -0.96
C ASP A 146 10.68 -6.08 -2.48
N GLY A 147 9.84 -5.43 -3.30
CA GLY A 147 10.05 -5.39 -4.75
C GLY A 147 11.33 -4.66 -5.19
N ASN A 148 11.93 -3.81 -4.34
CA ASN A 148 13.22 -3.18 -4.59
C ASN A 148 14.36 -4.18 -4.36
N VAL A 149 14.34 -4.86 -3.22
CA VAL A 149 15.31 -5.91 -2.85
C VAL A 149 15.23 -7.07 -3.85
N GLU A 150 14.05 -7.56 -4.19
CA GLU A 150 13.86 -8.61 -5.22
C GLU A 150 14.59 -8.26 -6.52
N ARG A 151 14.49 -7.00 -6.95
CA ARG A 151 15.14 -6.53 -8.18
C ARG A 151 16.65 -6.42 -8.05
N VAL A 152 17.15 -5.85 -6.95
CA VAL A 152 18.58 -5.74 -6.70
C VAL A 152 19.21 -7.14 -6.66
N VAL A 153 18.61 -8.06 -5.90
CA VAL A 153 19.09 -9.44 -5.75
C VAL A 153 19.01 -10.19 -7.08
N ALA A 154 17.90 -10.09 -7.83
CA ALA A 154 17.79 -10.73 -9.14
C ALA A 154 18.93 -10.31 -10.08
N ARG A 155 19.34 -9.03 -10.05
CA ARG A 155 20.43 -8.50 -10.87
C ARG A 155 21.81 -8.89 -10.35
N LEU A 156 22.02 -8.85 -9.03
CA LEU A 156 23.30 -9.21 -8.41
C LEU A 156 23.72 -10.65 -8.76
N TRP A 157 22.78 -11.58 -8.81
CA TRP A 157 23.03 -12.98 -9.16
C TRP A 157 22.59 -13.39 -10.58
N ALA A 158 22.13 -12.45 -11.40
CA ALA A 158 21.60 -12.74 -12.74
C ALA A 158 20.52 -13.86 -12.73
N ILE A 159 19.57 -13.79 -11.78
CA ILE A 159 18.49 -14.76 -11.65
C ILE A 159 17.45 -14.49 -12.74
N GLU A 160 17.47 -15.31 -13.78
CA GLU A 160 16.58 -15.17 -14.93
C GLU A 160 15.21 -15.85 -14.76
N THR A 161 15.06 -16.73 -13.76
CA THR A 161 13.79 -17.36 -13.43
C THR A 161 12.70 -16.29 -13.24
N PRO A 162 11.56 -16.36 -13.95
CA PRO A 162 10.52 -15.35 -13.82
C PRO A 162 9.85 -15.36 -12.44
N LEU A 163 9.48 -14.18 -11.94
CA LEU A 163 8.58 -14.05 -10.80
C LEU A 163 7.17 -14.58 -11.15
N PRO A 164 6.50 -15.33 -10.24
CA PRO A 164 6.86 -15.49 -8.82
C PRO A 164 7.78 -16.68 -8.50
N ALA A 165 8.14 -17.53 -9.47
CA ALA A 165 8.92 -18.75 -9.22
C ALA A 165 10.32 -18.48 -8.65
N ALA A 166 10.91 -17.32 -8.93
CA ALA A 166 12.20 -16.93 -8.37
C ALA A 166 12.19 -16.55 -6.88
N LYS A 167 11.02 -16.32 -6.26
CA LYS A 167 10.94 -15.77 -4.89
C LYS A 167 11.76 -16.56 -3.85
N PRO A 168 11.72 -17.90 -3.79
CA PRO A 168 12.53 -18.64 -2.82
C PRO A 168 14.03 -18.39 -2.99
N ALA A 169 14.54 -18.39 -4.23
CA ALA A 169 15.94 -18.12 -4.53
C ALA A 169 16.33 -16.66 -4.18
N LEU A 170 15.44 -15.69 -4.43
CA LEU A 170 15.69 -14.29 -4.07
C LEU A 170 15.78 -14.10 -2.55
N VAL A 171 14.91 -14.76 -1.78
CA VAL A 171 14.95 -14.72 -0.32
C VAL A 171 16.23 -15.37 0.22
N GLU A 172 16.61 -16.53 -0.31
CA GLU A 172 17.85 -17.20 0.05
C GLU A 172 19.07 -16.29 -0.19
N LYS A 173 19.18 -15.68 -1.38
CA LYS A 173 20.30 -14.80 -1.71
C LYS A 173 20.30 -13.48 -0.95
N ALA A 174 19.12 -12.90 -0.68
CA ALA A 174 19.00 -11.75 0.22
C ALA A 174 19.50 -12.09 1.64
N GLY A 175 19.21 -13.30 2.12
CA GLY A 175 19.69 -13.78 3.41
C GLY A 175 21.20 -13.83 3.50
N ARG A 176 21.88 -14.24 2.42
CA ARG A 176 23.35 -14.26 2.37
C ARG A 176 24.00 -12.87 2.42
N LEU A 177 23.31 -11.82 1.97
CA LEU A 177 23.78 -10.43 2.10
C LEU A 177 23.47 -9.81 3.46
N THR A 178 22.51 -10.37 4.19
CA THR A 178 22.01 -9.75 5.42
C THR A 178 23.09 -9.85 6.51
N PRO A 179 23.67 -8.73 6.97
CA PRO A 179 24.75 -8.75 7.93
C PRO A 179 24.21 -9.00 9.34
N GLN A 180 25.07 -9.52 10.21
CA GLN A 180 24.77 -9.64 11.65
C GLN A 180 24.84 -8.30 12.38
N LEU A 181 25.63 -7.36 11.86
CA LEU A 181 25.77 -6.01 12.40
C LEU A 181 25.05 -5.03 11.48
N ARG A 182 24.28 -4.11 12.08
CA ARG A 182 23.48 -3.10 11.37
C ARG A 182 22.50 -3.69 10.32
N PRO A 183 21.78 -4.80 10.59
CA PRO A 183 20.83 -5.35 9.63
C PRO A 183 19.72 -4.35 9.24
N GLY A 184 19.32 -3.47 10.16
CA GLY A 184 18.37 -2.40 9.89
C GLY A 184 18.84 -1.42 8.82
N ASP A 185 20.08 -0.96 8.93
CA ASP A 185 20.70 -0.09 7.93
C ASP A 185 20.86 -0.81 6.60
N HIS A 186 21.29 -2.08 6.61
CA HIS A 186 21.42 -2.87 5.39
C HIS A 186 20.09 -3.02 4.65
N ALA A 187 19.00 -3.31 5.38
CA ALA A 187 17.66 -3.40 4.81
C ALA A 187 17.24 -2.08 4.15
N GLN A 188 17.44 -0.95 4.84
CA GLN A 188 17.14 0.37 4.29
C GLN A 188 18.03 0.75 3.11
N ALA A 189 19.31 0.37 3.14
CA ALA A 189 20.25 0.59 2.06
C ALA A 189 19.87 -0.18 0.79
N MET A 190 19.44 -1.45 0.93
CA MET A 190 18.94 -2.24 -0.20
C MET A 190 17.68 -1.61 -0.83
N MET A 191 16.76 -1.12 0.00
CA MET A 191 15.56 -0.41 -0.46
C MET A 191 15.93 0.90 -1.18
N ASP A 192 16.85 1.69 -0.62
CA ASP A 192 17.29 2.96 -1.20
C ASP A 192 18.06 2.74 -2.51
N LEU A 193 18.92 1.73 -2.56
CA LEU A 193 19.64 1.32 -3.77
C LEU A 193 18.65 0.98 -4.88
N GLY A 194 17.67 0.13 -4.59
CA GLY A 194 16.63 -0.24 -5.54
C GLY A 194 15.78 0.95 -5.97
N ALA A 195 15.43 1.84 -5.04
CA ALA A 195 14.58 2.99 -5.32
C ALA A 195 15.26 4.07 -6.17
N THR A 196 16.58 4.25 -6.06
CA THR A 196 17.28 5.43 -6.61
C THR A 196 18.30 5.11 -7.70
N ILE A 197 19.00 3.98 -7.62
CA ILE A 197 20.09 3.64 -8.56
C ILE A 197 19.71 2.42 -9.40
N CYS A 198 19.37 1.32 -8.73
CA CYS A 198 19.00 0.06 -9.35
C CYS A 198 17.50 0.07 -9.70
N THR A 199 17.06 1.07 -10.45
CA THR A 199 15.66 1.36 -10.78
C THR A 199 15.07 0.32 -11.76
N PRO A 200 13.73 0.19 -11.86
CA PRO A 200 13.09 -0.77 -12.77
C PRO A 200 13.47 -0.56 -14.24
N ARG A 201 13.59 0.69 -14.69
CA ARG A 201 13.96 1.07 -16.06
C ARG A 201 15.12 2.07 -15.99
N GLY A 202 16.16 1.83 -16.78
CA GLY A 202 17.36 2.69 -16.82
C GLY A 202 18.12 2.74 -15.48
N PRO A 203 18.58 1.59 -14.94
CA PRO A 203 19.42 1.61 -13.74
C PRO A 203 20.73 2.35 -13.99
N VAL A 204 21.16 3.18 -13.04
CA VAL A 204 22.38 4.00 -13.15
C VAL A 204 23.60 3.20 -12.66
N CYS A 205 23.92 2.12 -13.37
CA CYS A 205 24.94 1.15 -12.95
C CYS A 205 26.34 1.75 -12.71
N ALA A 206 26.66 2.90 -13.33
CA ALA A 206 27.91 3.62 -13.11
C ALA A 206 28.06 4.20 -11.69
N LEU A 207 26.95 4.48 -11.01
CA LEU A 207 26.93 5.01 -9.64
C LEU A 207 26.62 3.93 -8.59
N CYS A 208 26.45 2.67 -9.01
CA CYS A 208 26.02 1.60 -8.12
C CYS A 208 27.18 1.14 -7.22
N PRO A 209 27.03 1.20 -5.88
CA PRO A 209 28.10 0.85 -4.93
C PRO A 209 28.49 -0.64 -5.01
N VAL A 210 27.58 -1.48 -5.48
CA VAL A 210 27.77 -2.93 -5.62
C VAL A 210 27.95 -3.36 -7.08
N ALA A 211 28.28 -2.43 -7.98
CA ALA A 211 28.45 -2.70 -9.41
C ALA A 211 29.50 -3.78 -9.72
N ALA A 212 30.59 -3.81 -8.95
CA ALA A 212 31.66 -4.79 -9.11
C ALA A 212 31.22 -6.23 -8.80
N PHE A 213 30.17 -6.39 -7.99
CA PHE A 213 29.64 -7.68 -7.56
C PHE A 213 28.43 -8.13 -8.41
N CYS A 214 27.93 -7.27 -9.31
CA CYS A 214 26.69 -7.51 -10.03
C CYS A 214 26.89 -8.38 -11.27
N ALA A 215 26.40 -9.62 -11.25
CA ALA A 215 26.50 -10.54 -12.39
C ALA A 215 25.71 -10.08 -13.63
N ALA A 216 24.57 -9.40 -13.47
CA ALA A 216 23.79 -8.90 -14.60
C ALA A 216 24.45 -7.73 -15.34
N ARG A 217 25.40 -7.02 -14.70
CA ARG A 217 26.06 -5.84 -15.29
C ARG A 217 26.93 -6.20 -16.50
N PRO A 218 27.94 -7.11 -16.41
CA PRO A 218 28.75 -7.49 -17.56
C PRO A 218 27.93 -8.22 -18.64
N LEU A 219 26.82 -8.86 -18.27
CA LEU A 219 25.91 -9.52 -19.21
C LEU A 219 24.96 -8.56 -19.96
N GLY A 220 24.85 -7.30 -19.52
CA GLY A 220 23.95 -6.32 -20.13
C GLY A 220 22.45 -6.54 -19.86
N ILE A 221 22.07 -7.49 -19.01
CA ILE A 221 20.66 -7.89 -18.80
C ILE A 221 19.98 -7.21 -17.60
N ALA A 222 20.64 -6.26 -16.93
CA ALA A 222 20.12 -5.66 -15.70
C ALA A 222 18.72 -5.04 -15.89
N ALA A 223 18.47 -4.36 -17.02
CA ALA A 223 17.17 -3.74 -17.30
C ALA A 223 16.03 -4.75 -17.54
N GLU A 224 16.35 -6.00 -17.87
CA GLU A 224 15.39 -7.07 -18.09
C GLU A 224 15.00 -7.82 -16.80
N LEU A 225 15.81 -7.67 -15.75
CA LEU A 225 15.64 -8.36 -14.48
C LEU A 225 14.95 -7.48 -13.43
N PRO A 226 14.06 -8.06 -12.59
CA PRO A 226 13.63 -9.47 -12.61
C PRO A 226 12.63 -9.72 -13.75
N ARG A 227 12.75 -10.89 -14.41
CA ARG A 227 11.75 -11.34 -15.39
C ARG A 227 10.42 -11.56 -14.66
N LYS A 228 9.31 -11.28 -15.32
CA LYS A 228 7.96 -11.51 -14.81
C LYS A 228 7.22 -12.38 -15.79
N VAL A 229 6.46 -13.35 -15.29
CA VAL A 229 5.50 -14.07 -16.14
C VAL A 229 4.56 -13.04 -16.77
N PRO A 230 4.27 -13.12 -18.08
CA PRO A 230 3.27 -12.28 -18.72
C PRO A 230 1.98 -12.31 -17.92
N LYS A 231 1.45 -11.14 -17.58
CA LYS A 231 0.17 -11.07 -16.87
C LYS A 231 -0.92 -11.53 -17.83
N ALA A 232 -1.76 -12.47 -17.38
CA ALA A 232 -3.01 -12.76 -18.05
C ALA A 232 -3.85 -11.48 -18.18
N GLU A 233 -4.67 -11.43 -19.21
CA GLU A 233 -5.62 -10.33 -19.39
C GLU A 233 -6.52 -10.23 -18.14
N LYS A 234 -6.69 -9.02 -17.62
CA LYS A 234 -7.53 -8.81 -16.45
C LYS A 234 -8.98 -9.04 -16.86
N PRO A 235 -9.76 -9.85 -16.12
CA PRO A 235 -11.17 -10.00 -16.41
C PRO A 235 -11.87 -8.65 -16.30
N THR A 236 -12.91 -8.46 -17.11
CA THR A 236 -13.81 -7.31 -16.97
C THR A 236 -15.04 -7.75 -16.19
N ARG A 237 -15.40 -6.97 -15.18
CA ARG A 237 -16.63 -7.10 -14.42
C ARG A 237 -17.56 -5.96 -14.74
N PHE A 238 -18.85 -6.24 -14.66
CA PHE A 238 -19.94 -5.33 -15.00
C PHE A 238 -20.87 -5.18 -13.80
N GLY A 239 -21.51 -4.02 -13.69
CA GLY A 239 -22.51 -3.75 -12.67
C GLY A 239 -23.43 -2.60 -13.08
N CYS A 240 -24.58 -2.51 -12.43
CA CYS A 240 -25.44 -1.34 -12.47
C CYS A 240 -25.27 -0.55 -11.16
N ILE A 241 -25.29 0.78 -11.24
CA ILE A 241 -25.18 1.67 -10.09
C ILE A 241 -26.20 2.80 -10.19
N TYR A 242 -26.77 3.18 -9.04
CA TYR A 242 -27.98 4.00 -8.95
C TYR A 242 -27.70 5.27 -8.14
N VAL A 243 -27.82 6.44 -8.77
CA VAL A 243 -27.66 7.75 -8.12
C VAL A 243 -29.01 8.44 -8.09
N ALA A 244 -29.56 8.68 -6.91
CA ALA A 244 -30.81 9.43 -6.78
C ALA A 244 -30.63 10.65 -5.89
N VAL A 245 -31.39 11.70 -6.21
CA VAL A 245 -31.57 12.86 -5.34
C VAL A 245 -33.04 13.08 -5.01
N ASP A 246 -33.32 13.67 -3.86
CA ASP A 246 -34.66 14.17 -3.54
C ASP A 246 -34.83 15.63 -3.98
N ALA A 247 -36.02 16.19 -3.77
CA ALA A 247 -36.34 17.58 -4.12
C ALA A 247 -35.51 18.63 -3.35
N ALA A 248 -34.90 18.25 -2.22
CA ALA A 248 -34.00 19.10 -1.44
C ALA A 248 -32.51 18.89 -1.82
N GLY A 249 -32.23 18.04 -2.81
CA GLY A 249 -30.89 17.68 -3.27
C GLY A 249 -30.15 16.72 -2.34
N ALA A 250 -30.82 16.11 -1.35
CA ALA A 250 -30.22 15.03 -0.56
C ALA A 250 -29.91 13.84 -1.49
N VAL A 251 -28.86 13.09 -1.19
CA VAL A 251 -28.31 12.06 -2.10
C VAL A 251 -28.49 10.67 -1.49
N LEU A 252 -29.04 9.73 -2.27
CA LEU A 252 -29.16 8.33 -1.86
C LEU A 252 -27.78 7.68 -1.78
N LEU A 253 -27.38 7.25 -0.58
CA LEU A 253 -26.10 6.60 -0.32
C LEU A 253 -26.30 5.28 0.42
N GLU A 254 -25.34 4.37 0.24
CA GLU A 254 -25.22 3.16 1.05
C GLU A 254 -23.83 3.06 1.67
N ARG A 255 -23.76 2.42 2.84
CA ARG A 255 -22.50 1.94 3.39
C ARG A 255 -22.29 0.50 2.96
N ARG A 256 -21.19 0.24 2.25
CA ARG A 256 -20.85 -1.10 1.78
C ARG A 256 -20.52 -2.02 2.96
N PRO A 257 -20.78 -3.34 2.86
CA PRO A 257 -20.42 -4.30 3.92
C PRO A 257 -18.95 -4.18 4.34
N GLU A 258 -18.65 -4.42 5.62
CA GLU A 258 -17.28 -4.28 6.16
C GLU A 258 -16.24 -5.20 5.48
N LYS A 259 -16.70 -6.36 5.00
CA LYS A 259 -15.87 -7.35 4.31
C LYS A 259 -16.03 -7.22 2.80
N GLY A 260 -14.91 -7.37 2.08
CA GLY A 260 -14.87 -7.35 0.63
C GLY A 260 -14.36 -6.02 0.06
N LEU A 261 -14.62 -5.81 -1.23
CA LEU A 261 -14.05 -4.71 -1.97
C LEU A 261 -14.73 -3.38 -1.60
N LEU A 262 -13.89 -2.39 -1.26
CA LEU A 262 -14.32 -1.09 -0.71
C LEU A 262 -15.12 -1.24 0.60
N GLY A 263 -14.81 -2.26 1.40
CA GLY A 263 -15.61 -2.58 2.58
C GLY A 263 -15.64 -1.46 3.63
N GLY A 264 -16.85 -1.18 4.14
CA GLY A 264 -17.14 -0.12 5.10
C GLY A 264 -17.21 1.30 4.50
N MET A 265 -16.91 1.46 3.22
CA MET A 265 -16.93 2.77 2.54
C MET A 265 -18.35 3.18 2.13
N LEU A 266 -18.60 4.49 2.11
CA LEU A 266 -19.80 5.05 1.48
C LEU A 266 -19.70 4.92 -0.05
N GLY A 267 -20.85 4.72 -0.67
CA GLY A 267 -20.99 4.67 -2.12
C GLY A 267 -22.47 4.79 -2.51
N PHE A 268 -22.73 4.52 -3.78
CA PHE A 268 -24.09 4.44 -4.30
C PHE A 268 -24.56 2.99 -4.34
N PRO A 269 -25.86 2.74 -4.12
CA PRO A 269 -26.44 1.42 -4.27
C PRO A 269 -26.20 0.86 -5.68
N GLY A 270 -25.99 -0.45 -5.76
CA GLY A 270 -25.68 -1.10 -7.02
C GLY A 270 -25.75 -2.62 -6.95
N THR A 271 -25.69 -3.26 -8.11
CA THR A 271 -25.70 -4.72 -8.21
C THR A 271 -24.35 -5.31 -7.81
N PRO A 272 -24.29 -6.60 -7.45
CA PRO A 272 -23.03 -7.34 -7.43
C PRO A 272 -22.29 -7.20 -8.77
N TRP A 273 -20.95 -7.21 -8.73
CA TRP A 273 -20.12 -7.09 -9.93
C TRP A 273 -19.82 -8.48 -10.49
N ALA A 274 -20.32 -8.75 -11.69
CA ALA A 274 -20.28 -10.05 -12.33
C ALA A 274 -19.50 -10.01 -13.64
N GLU A 275 -19.21 -11.16 -14.25
CA GLU A 275 -18.49 -11.25 -15.55
C GLU A 275 -19.36 -10.85 -16.74
N THR A 276 -20.68 -10.75 -16.54
CA THR A 276 -21.64 -10.25 -17.52
C THR A 276 -22.43 -9.09 -16.92
N THR A 277 -23.00 -8.22 -17.75
CA THR A 277 -23.85 -7.12 -17.29
C THR A 277 -25.05 -7.68 -16.55
N PRO A 278 -25.19 -7.44 -15.24
CA PRO A 278 -26.33 -7.92 -14.49
C PRO A 278 -27.59 -7.15 -14.90
N ALA A 279 -28.75 -7.78 -14.73
CA ALA A 279 -30.02 -7.09 -14.89
C ALA A 279 -30.13 -5.90 -13.92
N PRO A 280 -30.76 -4.78 -14.34
CA PRO A 280 -31.06 -3.69 -13.43
C PRO A 280 -31.93 -4.17 -12.25
N ALA A 281 -31.55 -3.75 -11.05
CA ALA A 281 -32.19 -4.02 -9.78
C ALA A 281 -32.16 -2.70 -8.98
N PRO A 282 -33.05 -1.75 -9.31
CA PRO A 282 -33.10 -0.45 -8.62
C PRO A 282 -33.41 -0.63 -7.13
N PRO A 283 -32.80 0.16 -6.25
CA PRO A 283 -32.93 -0.01 -4.79
C PRO A 283 -34.28 0.49 -4.25
N ILE A 284 -34.94 1.38 -4.98
CA ILE A 284 -36.23 2.00 -4.64
C ILE A 284 -37.06 2.17 -5.92
N ALA A 285 -38.38 2.24 -5.78
CA ALA A 285 -39.29 2.54 -6.88
C ALA A 285 -39.17 4.02 -7.26
N ALA A 286 -38.69 4.28 -8.48
CA ALA A 286 -38.55 5.62 -9.07
C ALA A 286 -38.41 5.51 -10.59
N ASP A 287 -38.50 6.64 -11.28
CA ASP A 287 -38.32 6.72 -12.73
C ASP A 287 -36.82 6.77 -13.09
N TRP A 288 -36.16 5.61 -12.99
CA TRP A 288 -34.73 5.47 -13.26
C TRP A 288 -34.41 5.61 -14.75
N VAL A 289 -33.53 6.57 -15.07
CA VAL A 289 -33.02 6.81 -16.42
C VAL A 289 -31.58 6.32 -16.54
N ALA A 290 -31.33 5.46 -17.53
CA ALA A 290 -29.97 5.01 -17.83
C ALA A 290 -29.17 6.10 -18.57
N LEU A 291 -27.97 6.39 -18.10
CA LEU A 291 -27.06 7.30 -18.82
C LEU A 291 -26.42 6.61 -20.02
N SER A 292 -26.13 7.36 -21.08
CA SER A 292 -25.50 6.83 -22.31
C SER A 292 -24.05 6.37 -22.11
N HIS A 293 -23.38 6.89 -21.08
CA HIS A 293 -22.00 6.57 -20.76
C HIS A 293 -21.91 5.70 -19.51
N GLU A 294 -20.93 4.78 -19.53
CA GLU A 294 -20.58 3.95 -18.39
C GLU A 294 -19.37 4.50 -17.64
N VAL A 295 -19.27 4.20 -16.35
CA VAL A 295 -18.06 4.46 -15.57
C VAL A 295 -17.08 3.30 -15.74
N ARG A 296 -15.84 3.62 -16.11
CA ARG A 296 -14.73 2.65 -16.19
C ARG A 296 -13.74 2.86 -15.05
N HIS A 297 -13.39 1.78 -14.37
CA HIS A 297 -12.41 1.77 -13.30
C HIS A 297 -11.53 0.52 -13.34
N THR A 298 -10.25 0.65 -12.99
CA THR A 298 -9.32 -0.48 -12.99
C THR A 298 -8.87 -0.76 -11.57
N PHE A 299 -9.19 -1.96 -11.08
CA PHE A 299 -8.58 -2.51 -9.88
C PHE A 299 -7.31 -3.29 -10.24
N THR A 300 -6.54 -3.66 -9.22
CA THR A 300 -5.33 -4.46 -9.41
C THR A 300 -5.62 -5.80 -10.10
N HIS A 301 -6.80 -6.38 -9.88
CA HIS A 301 -7.14 -7.73 -10.34
C HIS A 301 -8.20 -7.81 -11.45
N PHE A 302 -8.93 -6.72 -11.75
CA PHE A 302 -9.98 -6.71 -12.79
C PHE A 302 -10.29 -5.28 -13.26
N HIS A 303 -10.92 -5.16 -14.43
CA HIS A 303 -11.53 -3.92 -14.90
C HIS A 303 -13.01 -3.90 -14.54
N LEU A 304 -13.55 -2.76 -14.11
CA LEU A 304 -14.94 -2.57 -13.78
C LEU A 304 -15.59 -1.60 -14.77
N ARG A 305 -16.77 -1.99 -15.27
CA ARG A 305 -17.67 -1.16 -16.06
C ARG A 305 -19.01 -1.05 -15.34
N LEU A 306 -19.46 0.17 -15.07
CA LEU A 306 -20.71 0.44 -14.38
C LEU A 306 -21.67 1.19 -15.29
N GLN A 307 -22.83 0.59 -15.55
CA GLN A 307 -23.97 1.30 -16.12
C GLN A 307 -24.60 2.18 -15.03
N VAL A 308 -24.66 3.49 -15.28
CA VAL A 308 -25.19 4.46 -14.31
C VAL A 308 -26.66 4.73 -14.60
N TYR A 309 -27.46 4.72 -13.55
CA TYR A 309 -28.87 5.11 -13.56
C TYR A 309 -29.07 6.29 -12.62
N VAL A 310 -29.87 7.26 -13.06
CA VAL A 310 -30.22 8.46 -12.28
C VAL A 310 -31.72 8.55 -12.07
N ALA A 311 -32.15 9.11 -10.94
CA ALA A 311 -33.57 9.38 -10.65
C ALA A 311 -33.74 10.55 -9.68
N CYS A 312 -34.92 11.17 -9.69
CA CYS A 312 -35.41 11.94 -8.56
C CYS A 312 -36.37 11.05 -7.76
N ALA A 313 -36.16 10.93 -6.45
CA ALA A 313 -36.94 10.05 -5.59
C ALA A 313 -36.91 10.50 -4.13
N GLU A 314 -37.95 10.13 -3.38
CA GLU A 314 -37.98 10.28 -1.92
C GLU A 314 -37.86 8.92 -1.23
N GLY A 315 -37.33 8.90 -0.01
CA GLY A 315 -37.28 7.69 0.78
C GLY A 315 -36.27 7.72 1.91
N LYS A 316 -36.01 6.55 2.49
CA LYS A 316 -34.97 6.35 3.51
C LYS A 316 -33.60 6.19 2.85
N GLY A 317 -32.53 6.56 3.57
CA GLY A 317 -31.15 6.40 3.10
C GLY A 317 -30.58 7.58 2.32
N PHE A 318 -31.34 8.68 2.22
CA PHE A 318 -30.85 9.93 1.66
C PHE A 318 -30.01 10.68 2.71
N THR A 319 -28.83 11.12 2.28
CA THR A 319 -27.93 11.95 3.08
C THR A 319 -28.13 13.41 2.66
N PRO A 320 -28.40 14.34 3.59
CA PRO A 320 -28.61 15.75 3.27
C PRO A 320 -27.49 16.32 2.40
N ARG A 321 -27.83 17.18 1.44
CA ARG A 321 -26.85 17.73 0.48
C ARG A 321 -25.65 18.38 1.17
N ALA A 322 -25.88 19.05 2.29
CA ALA A 322 -24.87 19.73 3.10
C ALA A 322 -23.89 18.76 3.79
N GLU A 323 -24.30 17.53 4.07
CA GLU A 323 -23.47 16.49 4.67
C GLU A 323 -22.76 15.62 3.61
N PHE A 324 -23.23 15.70 2.37
CA PHE A 324 -22.65 14.95 1.26
C PHE A 324 -21.40 15.65 0.69
N ALA A 325 -20.24 15.00 0.87
CA ALA A 325 -18.98 15.40 0.29
C ALA A 325 -18.48 14.36 -0.74
N PRO A 326 -18.50 14.66 -2.05
CA PRO A 326 -17.97 13.75 -3.09
C PRO A 326 -16.50 13.36 -2.87
N ALA A 327 -15.70 14.23 -2.24
CA ALA A 327 -14.31 13.95 -1.90
C ALA A 327 -14.15 12.79 -0.89
N ALA A 328 -15.17 12.51 -0.07
CA ALA A 328 -15.19 11.39 0.87
C ALA A 328 -15.48 10.04 0.20
N LEU A 329 -15.93 10.05 -1.07
CA LEU A 329 -16.21 8.83 -1.81
C LEU A 329 -14.93 8.14 -2.32
N PRO A 330 -14.91 6.80 -2.40
CA PRO A 330 -13.87 6.07 -3.10
C PRO A 330 -13.78 6.52 -4.56
N THR A 331 -12.58 6.46 -5.15
CA THR A 331 -12.33 6.98 -6.51
C THR A 331 -13.31 6.48 -7.57
N VAL A 332 -13.73 5.21 -7.52
CA VAL A 332 -14.74 4.70 -8.46
C VAL A 332 -16.12 5.33 -8.25
N MET A 333 -16.52 5.56 -7.01
CA MET A 333 -17.81 6.18 -6.68
C MET A 333 -17.79 7.67 -6.97
N ARG A 334 -16.67 8.36 -6.74
CA ARG A 334 -16.51 9.76 -7.18
C ARG A 334 -16.70 9.91 -8.69
N LYS A 335 -16.09 9.03 -9.50
CA LYS A 335 -16.34 9.02 -10.96
C LYS A 335 -17.80 8.81 -11.34
N VAL A 336 -18.54 8.02 -10.55
CA VAL A 336 -19.98 7.81 -10.76
C VAL A 336 -20.74 9.09 -10.46
N TRP A 337 -20.41 9.78 -9.36
CA TRP A 337 -20.98 11.08 -9.04
C TRP A 337 -20.68 12.12 -10.12
N ASP A 338 -19.42 12.26 -10.53
CA ASP A 338 -18.99 13.23 -11.56
C ASP A 338 -19.73 13.01 -12.89
N LEU A 339 -20.09 11.76 -13.22
CA LEU A 339 -20.89 11.45 -14.41
C LEU A 339 -22.38 11.72 -14.20
N ALA A 340 -22.90 11.42 -13.01
CA ALA A 340 -24.32 11.52 -12.71
C ALA A 340 -24.79 12.94 -12.42
N GLU A 341 -23.97 13.78 -11.77
CA GLU A 341 -24.41 15.05 -11.18
C GLU A 341 -25.03 16.01 -12.20
N GLY A 342 -24.47 16.08 -13.41
CA GLY A 342 -24.99 16.92 -14.49
C GLY A 342 -26.24 16.37 -15.19
N ALA A 343 -26.61 15.12 -14.91
CA ALA A 343 -27.76 14.44 -15.49
C ALA A 343 -28.89 14.21 -14.46
N LEU A 344 -28.71 14.62 -13.21
CA LEU A 344 -29.76 14.56 -12.20
C LEU A 344 -30.86 15.57 -12.53
N PRO A 345 -32.15 15.21 -12.36
CA PRO A 345 -33.24 16.16 -12.49
C PRO A 345 -33.07 17.32 -11.50
N ALA A 346 -33.35 18.54 -11.95
CA ALA A 346 -33.27 19.76 -11.13
C ALA A 346 -34.34 19.80 -10.04
#